data_AF-A0A534PX70-F1
#
_entry.id   AF-A0A534PX70-F1
#
_cell.length_a   1.000
_cell.length_b   1.000
_cell.length_c   1.000
_cell.angle_alpha   90.00
_cell.angle_beta   90.00
_cell.angle_gamma   90.00
#
_symmetry.space_group_name_H-M   'P 1'
#
loop_
_entity.id
_entity.type
_entity.pdbx_description
1 polymer ?
#
loop_
_entity_poly.entity_id
_entity_poly.type
_entity_poly.pdbx_seq_one_letter_code
_entity_poly.pdbx_strand_id
1 'polypeptide(L)'
;MHVEPFRIHVPDATLADLRQRLARTRFPDAITGGGWTYGTNLAYLRELVAYWRDRYDWRAAEARLNAFPHFRADVEGVGIHFIHQRGVGPAPFPLVITHGWPGSVVEFVKIIGPLTDPARHGGDVADAFDVVAPSMPGYGFSDRPSAPGMDAERIAAIWTNLMRGLGYRRFGAQGGDWGAMVSTYLGARHADVVAGIHLNMVIAFPPDPANPVAGLTQEEVVDLMHAQEFLKEETGYQRIQGTKPQTLGYALNDSPAGLAAWIVEKFRTWSDCDGEVERRFTKD
;
A
#
# COMPACT_ATOMS: atom_id res chain seq x y z
N MET A 1 1.94 26.04 0.84
CA MET A 1 1.33 24.81 1.37
C MET A 1 1.45 24.86 2.89
N HIS A 2 0.35 24.73 3.62
CA HIS A 2 0.38 24.66 5.08
C HIS A 2 0.55 23.19 5.48
N VAL A 3 1.55 22.89 6.31
CA VAL A 3 1.86 21.56 6.81
C VAL A 3 1.67 21.56 8.32
N GLU A 4 0.84 20.67 8.82
CA GLU A 4 0.55 20.53 10.25
C GLU A 4 1.00 19.16 10.76
N PRO A 5 1.56 19.08 11.98
CA PRO A 5 1.82 17.81 12.63
C PRO A 5 0.54 16.99 12.77
N PHE A 6 0.62 15.71 12.45
CA PHE A 6 -0.46 14.76 12.62
C PHE A 6 -0.06 13.71 13.65
N ARG A 7 -1.02 13.26 14.44
CA ARG A 7 -0.83 12.14 15.36
C ARG A 7 -1.99 11.17 15.20
N ILE A 8 -1.68 9.90 14.97
CA ILE A 8 -2.68 8.85 14.88
C ILE A 8 -3.32 8.71 16.26
N HIS A 9 -4.63 8.88 16.31
CA HIS A 9 -5.42 8.63 17.51
C HIS A 9 -6.78 8.06 17.13
N VAL A 10 -6.95 6.77 17.35
CA VAL A 10 -8.24 6.09 17.18
C VAL A 10 -9.00 6.12 18.51
N PRO A 11 -10.23 6.66 18.58
CA PRO A 11 -11.01 6.70 19.82
C PRO A 11 -11.26 5.30 20.40
N ASP A 12 -11.26 5.18 21.74
CA ASP A 12 -11.55 3.90 22.42
C ASP A 12 -12.91 3.32 22.02
N ALA A 13 -13.90 4.18 21.77
CA ALA A 13 -15.23 3.78 21.31
C ALA A 13 -15.18 3.03 19.96
N THR A 14 -14.30 3.45 19.04
CA THR A 14 -14.10 2.77 17.76
C THR A 14 -13.48 1.39 17.95
N LEU A 15 -12.51 1.26 18.86
CA LEU A 15 -11.89 -0.04 19.18
C LEU A 15 -12.88 -0.98 19.89
N ALA A 16 -13.74 -0.44 20.74
CA ALA A 16 -14.80 -1.19 21.38
C ALA A 16 -15.84 -1.70 20.36
N ASP A 17 -16.29 -0.86 19.43
CA ASP A 17 -17.19 -1.25 18.34
C ASP A 17 -16.56 -2.35 17.46
N LEU A 18 -15.29 -2.19 17.07
CA LEU A 18 -14.53 -3.20 16.33
C LEU A 18 -14.58 -4.56 17.04
N ARG A 19 -14.24 -4.61 18.34
CA ARG A 19 -14.27 -5.86 19.12
C ARG A 19 -15.67 -6.47 19.18
N GLN A 20 -16.71 -5.65 19.35
CA GLN A 20 -18.10 -6.12 19.34
C GLN A 20 -18.54 -6.68 17.99
N ARG A 21 -18.09 -6.09 16.88
CA ARG A 21 -18.38 -6.59 15.53
C ARG A 21 -17.64 -7.90 15.25
N LEU A 22 -16.35 -7.99 15.60
CA LEU A 22 -15.58 -9.23 15.50
C LEU A 22 -16.22 -10.36 16.31
N ALA A 23 -16.67 -10.09 17.54
CA ALA A 23 -17.34 -11.07 18.39
C ALA A 23 -18.67 -11.59 17.81
N ARG A 24 -19.37 -10.77 17.01
CA ARG A 24 -20.66 -11.09 16.38
C ARG A 24 -20.53 -11.52 14.92
N THR A 25 -19.31 -11.83 14.46
CA THR A 25 -19.07 -12.26 13.08
C THR A 25 -19.90 -13.49 12.73
N ARG A 26 -20.78 -13.36 11.73
CA ARG A 26 -21.48 -14.49 11.13
C ARG A 26 -20.64 -15.05 9.98
N PHE A 27 -19.83 -16.06 10.30
CA PHE A 27 -19.00 -16.75 9.31
C PHE A 27 -19.86 -17.55 8.32
N PRO A 28 -19.49 -17.57 7.02
CA PRO A 28 -20.13 -18.42 6.03
C PRO A 28 -19.69 -19.89 6.17
N ASP A 29 -20.40 -20.77 5.49
CA ASP A 29 -19.94 -22.14 5.22
C ASP A 29 -18.80 -22.13 4.18
N ALA A 30 -18.05 -23.23 4.12
CA ALA A 30 -16.95 -23.40 3.16
C ALA A 30 -17.01 -24.79 2.52
N ILE A 31 -16.51 -24.91 1.29
CA ILE A 31 -16.36 -26.19 0.60
C ILE A 31 -15.32 -27.04 1.35
N THR A 32 -15.71 -28.25 1.77
CA THR A 32 -14.82 -29.20 2.42
C THR A 32 -13.60 -29.49 1.55
N GLY A 33 -12.40 -29.29 2.10
CA GLY A 33 -11.14 -29.48 1.37
C GLY A 33 -10.78 -28.35 0.39
N GLY A 34 -11.56 -27.26 0.32
CA GLY A 34 -11.32 -26.15 -0.60
C GLY A 34 -10.12 -25.26 -0.27
N GLY A 35 -9.48 -25.44 0.90
CA GLY A 35 -8.26 -24.74 1.27
C GLY A 35 -8.35 -23.22 1.08
N TRP A 36 -7.50 -22.69 0.21
CA TRP A 36 -7.48 -21.28 -0.24
C TRP A 36 -7.93 -21.10 -1.70
N THR A 37 -8.34 -22.19 -2.38
CA THR A 37 -8.65 -22.19 -3.82
C THR A 37 -9.79 -21.24 -4.18
N TYR A 38 -10.71 -20.98 -3.25
CA TYR A 38 -11.87 -20.10 -3.47
C TYR A 38 -11.82 -18.83 -2.62
N GLY A 39 -10.62 -18.39 -2.25
CA GLY A 39 -10.37 -17.21 -1.42
C GLY A 39 -9.93 -17.58 0.00
N THR A 40 -10.13 -16.66 0.95
CA THR A 40 -9.63 -16.82 2.32
C THR A 40 -10.11 -18.11 2.96
N ASN A 41 -9.18 -18.90 3.47
CA ASN A 41 -9.52 -20.12 4.19
C ASN A 41 -10.33 -19.82 5.47
N LEU A 42 -11.46 -20.51 5.67
CA LEU A 42 -12.36 -20.26 6.79
C LEU A 42 -11.72 -20.54 8.16
N ALA A 43 -10.95 -21.62 8.30
CA ALA A 43 -10.29 -21.94 9.56
C ALA A 43 -9.26 -20.88 9.92
N TYR A 44 -8.45 -20.47 8.94
CA TYR A 44 -7.50 -19.37 9.08
C TYR A 44 -8.17 -18.06 9.48
N LEU A 45 -9.23 -17.65 8.79
CA LEU A 45 -9.94 -16.40 9.09
C LEU A 45 -10.53 -16.40 10.50
N ARG A 46 -11.05 -17.54 10.97
CA ARG A 46 -11.55 -17.67 12.36
C ARG A 46 -10.44 -17.46 13.38
N GLU A 47 -9.26 -18.03 13.13
CA GLU A 47 -8.08 -17.83 13.98
C GLU A 47 -7.64 -16.37 13.98
N LEU A 48 -7.53 -15.75 12.79
CA LEU A 48 -7.12 -14.35 12.65
C LEU A 48 -8.10 -13.40 13.34
N VAL A 49 -9.41 -13.60 13.16
CA VAL A 49 -10.46 -12.80 13.83
C VAL A 49 -10.42 -12.99 15.34
N ALA A 50 -10.19 -14.20 15.84
CA ALA A 50 -10.05 -14.45 17.28
C ALA A 50 -8.82 -13.74 17.86
N TYR A 51 -7.67 -13.83 17.17
CA TYR A 51 -6.47 -13.11 17.57
C TYR A 51 -6.70 -11.59 17.55
N TRP A 52 -7.29 -11.06 16.48
CA TRP A 52 -7.56 -9.62 16.35
C TRP A 52 -8.49 -9.09 17.45
N ARG A 53 -9.48 -9.88 17.85
CA ARG A 53 -10.40 -9.53 18.94
C ARG A 53 -9.73 -9.55 20.32
N ASP A 54 -8.97 -10.60 20.60
CA ASP A 54 -8.59 -10.97 21.97
C ASP A 54 -7.13 -10.67 22.33
N ARG A 55 -6.24 -10.56 21.33
CA ARG A 55 -4.79 -10.52 21.52
C ARG A 55 -4.15 -9.29 20.90
N TYR A 56 -4.59 -8.88 19.72
CA TYR A 56 -3.97 -7.79 18.99
C TYR A 56 -4.08 -6.47 19.76
N ASP A 57 -2.94 -5.83 19.98
CA ASP A 57 -2.84 -4.57 20.70
C ASP A 57 -2.72 -3.39 19.73
N TRP A 58 -3.87 -2.80 19.38
CA TRP A 58 -3.89 -1.58 18.58
C TRP A 58 -3.12 -0.43 19.24
N ARG A 59 -3.11 -0.29 20.57
CA ARG A 59 -2.42 0.82 21.23
C ARG A 59 -0.91 0.68 21.10
N ALA A 60 -0.40 -0.55 21.15
CA ALA A 60 1.00 -0.82 20.81
C ALA A 60 1.31 -0.50 19.34
N ALA A 61 0.46 -0.92 18.40
CA ALA A 61 0.64 -0.60 16.98
C ALA A 61 0.58 0.92 16.70
N GLU A 62 -0.38 1.62 17.30
CA GLU A 62 -0.56 3.07 17.22
C GLU A 62 0.66 3.80 17.80
N ALA A 63 1.23 3.32 18.92
CA ALA A 63 2.46 3.88 19.48
C ALA A 63 3.67 3.66 18.56
N ARG A 64 3.80 2.47 17.96
CA ARG A 64 4.86 2.17 16.98
C ARG A 64 4.76 3.07 15.74
N LEU A 65 3.56 3.29 15.22
CA LEU A 65 3.35 4.16 14.07
C LEU A 65 3.65 5.63 14.43
N ASN A 66 3.15 6.11 15.56
CA ASN A 66 3.43 7.46 16.04
C ASN A 66 4.90 7.71 16.45
N ALA A 67 5.78 6.70 16.38
CA ALA A 67 7.23 6.91 16.49
C ALA A 67 7.81 7.61 15.25
N PHE A 68 7.08 7.60 14.12
CA PHE A 68 7.42 8.34 12.92
C PHE A 68 6.79 9.74 12.94
N PRO A 69 7.44 10.74 12.32
CA PRO A 69 6.89 12.08 12.18
C PRO A 69 5.81 12.12 11.09
N HIS A 70 4.56 12.14 11.52
CA HIS A 70 3.39 12.25 10.64
C HIS A 70 2.96 13.71 10.47
N PHE A 71 2.45 14.02 9.29
CA PHE A 71 1.94 15.34 8.95
C PHE A 71 0.67 15.23 8.10
N ARG A 72 -0.11 16.31 8.09
CA ARG A 72 -1.13 16.57 7.08
C ARG A 72 -0.85 17.89 6.37
N ALA A 73 -1.23 17.95 5.10
CA ALA A 73 -1.19 19.17 4.31
C ALA A 73 -2.37 19.23 3.35
N ASP A 74 -2.93 20.42 3.13
CA ASP A 74 -3.84 20.64 2.00
C ASP A 74 -3.01 20.75 0.72
N VAL A 75 -3.24 19.83 -0.21
CA VAL A 75 -2.63 19.81 -1.53
C VAL A 75 -3.73 19.82 -2.57
N GLU A 76 -3.95 20.99 -3.17
CA GLU A 76 -5.00 21.22 -4.17
C GLU A 76 -6.43 20.89 -3.65
N GLY A 77 -6.72 21.24 -2.40
CA GLY A 77 -8.03 21.01 -1.79
C GLY A 77 -8.24 19.57 -1.31
N VAL A 78 -7.19 18.75 -1.28
CA VAL A 78 -7.20 17.40 -0.71
C VAL A 78 -6.27 17.37 0.50
N GLY A 79 -6.79 17.03 1.67
CA GLY A 79 -5.97 16.82 2.85
C GLY A 79 -5.18 15.52 2.74
N ILE A 80 -3.87 15.64 2.54
CA ILE A 80 -2.94 14.52 2.40
C ILE A 80 -2.24 14.26 3.72
N HIS A 81 -2.35 13.04 4.21
CA HIS A 81 -1.51 12.51 5.28
C HIS A 81 -0.21 11.93 4.70
N PHE A 82 0.91 12.16 5.39
CA PHE A 82 2.19 11.56 5.04
C PHE A 82 3.13 11.43 6.25
N ILE A 83 4.03 10.44 6.19
CA ILE A 83 5.23 10.42 7.03
C ILE A 83 6.29 11.26 6.33
N HIS A 84 7.01 12.10 7.08
CA HIS A 84 8.18 12.84 6.56
C HIS A 84 9.37 12.70 7.50
N GLN A 85 10.19 11.68 7.24
CA GLN A 85 11.40 11.41 8.00
C GLN A 85 12.61 12.04 7.30
N ARG A 86 13.25 13.01 7.95
CA ARG A 86 14.50 13.61 7.45
C ARG A 86 15.67 12.64 7.62
N GLY A 87 16.53 12.61 6.61
CA GLY A 87 17.73 11.80 6.61
C GLY A 87 18.86 12.38 7.47
N VAL A 88 19.75 11.51 7.92
CA VAL A 88 20.96 11.80 8.68
C VAL A 88 22.15 11.56 7.77
N GLY A 89 22.72 12.63 7.23
CA GLY A 89 23.87 12.57 6.34
C GLY A 89 24.24 13.94 5.77
N PRO A 90 25.31 14.03 4.98
CA PRO A 90 25.80 15.30 4.45
C PRO A 90 24.84 15.94 3.44
N ALA A 91 24.11 15.12 2.68
CA ALA A 91 23.15 15.59 1.68
C ALA A 91 22.06 14.51 1.41
N PRO A 92 21.11 14.27 2.33
CA PRO A 92 20.09 13.25 2.13
C PRO A 92 19.26 13.52 0.86
N PHE A 93 19.16 12.52 0.00
CA PHE A 93 18.43 12.67 -1.26
C PHE A 93 16.91 12.56 -1.04
N PRO A 94 16.08 13.50 -1.54
CA PRO A 94 14.64 13.44 -1.31
C PRO A 94 13.98 12.31 -2.11
N LEU A 95 13.18 11.49 -1.44
CA LEU A 95 12.50 10.33 -2.02
C LEU A 95 11.03 10.30 -1.59
N VAL A 96 10.12 10.29 -2.56
CA VAL A 96 8.70 9.98 -2.30
C VAL A 96 8.47 8.49 -2.55
N ILE A 97 7.92 7.79 -1.55
CA ILE A 97 7.60 6.36 -1.63
C ILE A 97 6.08 6.15 -1.54
N THR A 98 5.49 5.55 -2.58
CA THR A 98 4.02 5.43 -2.71
C THR A 98 3.59 3.97 -2.60
N HIS A 99 2.64 3.70 -1.71
CA HIS A 99 2.07 2.36 -1.52
C HIS A 99 1.04 2.02 -2.60
N GLY A 100 0.56 0.78 -2.59
CA GLY A 100 -0.49 0.28 -3.46
C GLY A 100 -1.81 0.00 -2.74
N TRP A 101 -2.61 -0.89 -3.34
CA TRP A 101 -3.77 -1.55 -2.77
C TRP A 101 -3.47 -3.06 -2.65
N PRO A 102 -3.85 -3.76 -1.56
CA PRO A 102 -4.55 -3.29 -0.36
C PRO A 102 -3.58 -2.71 0.69
N GLY A 103 -2.55 -2.02 0.21
CA GLY A 103 -1.44 -1.51 1.01
C GLY A 103 -1.69 -0.23 1.80
N SER A 104 -0.66 0.19 2.52
CA SER A 104 -0.61 1.47 3.26
C SER A 104 0.82 1.89 3.58
N VAL A 105 0.98 3.09 4.15
CA VAL A 105 2.28 3.58 4.63
C VAL A 105 2.94 2.68 5.69
N VAL A 106 2.18 1.76 6.31
CA VAL A 106 2.69 0.81 7.30
C VAL A 106 3.73 -0.13 6.70
N GLU A 107 3.67 -0.42 5.39
CA GLU A 107 4.65 -1.26 4.71
C GLU A 107 6.08 -0.70 4.79
N PHE A 108 6.20 0.62 4.93
CA PHE A 108 7.48 1.30 4.85
C PHE A 108 8.20 1.42 6.19
N VAL A 109 7.54 1.12 7.32
CA VAL A 109 8.09 1.38 8.66
C VAL A 109 9.41 0.66 8.91
N LYS A 110 9.64 -0.48 8.25
CA LYS A 110 10.89 -1.25 8.37
C LYS A 110 12.03 -0.71 7.50
N ILE A 111 11.72 0.06 6.45
CA ILE A 111 12.73 0.60 5.51
C ILE A 111 13.04 2.08 5.74
N ILE A 112 12.14 2.85 6.36
CA ILE A 112 12.35 4.28 6.63
C ILE A 112 13.64 4.51 7.44
N GLY A 113 13.87 3.74 8.50
CA GLY A 113 15.10 3.86 9.32
C GLY A 113 16.37 3.64 8.50
N PRO A 114 16.56 2.46 7.88
CA PRO A 114 17.72 2.18 7.02
C PRO A 114 17.94 3.19 5.89
N LEU A 115 16.87 3.70 5.26
CA LEU A 115 16.99 4.70 4.20
C LEU A 115 17.39 6.08 4.72
N THR A 116 16.92 6.46 5.91
CA THR A 116 17.13 7.81 6.44
C THR A 116 18.41 7.92 7.27
N ASP A 117 18.82 6.86 7.96
CA ASP A 117 20.03 6.82 8.79
C ASP A 117 20.87 5.56 8.47
N PRO A 118 21.38 5.42 7.24
CA PRO A 118 22.06 4.20 6.80
C PRO A 118 23.28 3.86 7.66
N ALA A 119 23.99 4.85 8.19
CA ALA A 119 25.15 4.64 9.08
C ALA A 119 24.80 3.85 10.35
N ARG A 120 23.62 4.08 10.96
CA ARG A 120 23.15 3.29 12.10
C ARG A 120 22.74 1.86 11.73
N HIS A 121 22.55 1.59 10.44
CA HIS A 121 22.13 0.31 9.91
C HIS A 121 23.23 -0.40 9.10
N GLY A 122 24.47 0.08 9.15
CA GLY A 122 25.63 -0.54 8.50
C GLY A 122 25.83 -0.17 7.03
N GLY A 123 25.10 0.83 6.51
CA GLY A 123 25.27 1.40 5.18
C GLY A 123 26.17 2.65 5.16
N ASP A 124 26.38 3.21 3.97
CA ASP A 124 27.12 4.46 3.78
C ASP A 124 26.23 5.68 4.12
N VAL A 125 26.76 6.62 4.89
CA VAL A 125 26.07 7.89 5.22
C VAL A 125 25.77 8.74 3.98
N ALA A 126 26.53 8.55 2.90
CA ALA A 126 26.28 9.22 1.61
C ALA A 126 24.99 8.74 0.92
N ASP A 127 24.50 7.55 1.26
CA ASP A 127 23.29 6.94 0.68
C ASP A 127 22.00 7.32 1.43
N ALA A 128 22.05 8.31 2.33
CA ALA A 128 20.89 8.73 3.11
C ALA A 128 19.81 9.39 2.22
N PHE A 129 18.55 9.14 2.57
CA PHE A 129 17.38 9.76 1.94
C PHE A 129 16.61 10.62 2.95
N ASP A 130 16.01 11.72 2.49
CA ASP A 130 14.82 12.24 3.13
C ASP A 130 13.62 11.46 2.58
N VAL A 131 12.86 10.78 3.44
CA VAL A 131 11.74 9.93 3.01
C VAL A 131 10.41 10.62 3.27
N VAL A 132 9.61 10.76 2.20
CA VAL A 132 8.22 11.19 2.25
C VAL A 132 7.34 10.01 1.84
N ALA A 133 6.54 9.48 2.76
CA ALA A 133 5.66 8.35 2.53
C ALA A 133 4.19 8.77 2.70
N PRO A 134 3.55 9.27 1.63
CA PRO A 134 2.18 9.73 1.71
C PRO A 134 1.16 8.59 1.63
N SER A 135 0.05 8.75 2.34
CA SER A 135 -1.15 7.95 2.10
C SER A 135 -1.86 8.50 0.87
N MET A 136 -2.13 7.66 -0.13
CA MET A 136 -2.84 8.08 -1.35
C MET A 136 -4.22 8.70 -1.01
N PRO A 137 -4.74 9.64 -1.81
CA PRO A 137 -6.11 10.12 -1.67
C PRO A 137 -7.10 8.95 -1.61
N GLY A 138 -7.96 8.93 -0.58
CA GLY A 138 -8.90 7.83 -0.32
C GLY A 138 -8.35 6.70 0.56
N TYR A 139 -7.07 6.74 0.95
CA TYR A 139 -6.42 5.71 1.76
C TYR A 139 -6.01 6.22 3.14
N GLY A 140 -6.15 5.34 4.13
CA GLY A 140 -5.67 5.58 5.49
C GLY A 140 -6.17 6.89 6.09
N PHE A 141 -5.23 7.79 6.37
CA PHE A 141 -5.49 9.06 7.04
C PHE A 141 -5.58 10.26 6.08
N SER A 142 -5.54 10.04 4.76
CA SER A 142 -5.80 11.07 3.74
C SER A 142 -7.29 11.21 3.47
N ASP A 143 -7.69 12.38 2.97
CA ASP A 143 -9.08 12.65 2.62
C ASP A 143 -9.57 11.75 1.49
N ARG A 144 -10.87 11.46 1.53
CA ARG A 144 -11.56 10.66 0.50
C ARG A 144 -12.03 11.60 -0.62
N PRO A 145 -11.66 11.37 -1.89
CA PRO A 145 -12.16 12.17 -3.00
C PRO A 145 -13.69 12.16 -3.05
N SER A 146 -14.30 13.34 -3.15
CA SER A 146 -15.76 13.51 -3.24
C SER A 146 -16.27 13.66 -4.68
N ALA A 147 -15.37 13.70 -5.66
CA ALA A 147 -15.66 13.84 -7.07
C ALA A 147 -14.85 12.82 -7.90
N PRO A 148 -15.31 12.46 -9.12
CA PRO A 148 -14.55 11.63 -10.04
C PRO A 148 -13.20 12.26 -10.45
N GLY A 149 -12.30 11.44 -11.00
CA GLY A 149 -11.04 11.91 -11.61
C GLY A 149 -9.80 11.81 -10.71
N MET A 150 -9.86 11.10 -9.59
CA MET A 150 -8.68 10.79 -8.77
C MET A 150 -7.98 9.52 -9.30
N ASP A 151 -7.30 9.66 -10.44
CA ASP A 151 -6.47 8.61 -11.04
C ASP A 151 -4.98 8.74 -10.68
N ALA A 152 -4.15 7.80 -11.16
CA ALA A 152 -2.72 7.79 -10.85
C ALA A 152 -1.96 9.03 -11.38
N GLU A 153 -2.38 9.61 -12.51
CA GLU A 153 -1.79 10.83 -13.06
C GLU A 153 -2.13 12.04 -12.19
N ARG A 154 -3.38 12.13 -11.72
CA ARG A 154 -3.79 13.16 -10.76
C ARG A 154 -3.02 13.05 -9.44
N ILE A 155 -2.82 11.83 -8.92
CA ILE A 155 -2.03 11.60 -7.70
C ILE A 155 -0.56 12.00 -7.92
N ALA A 156 0.03 11.72 -9.10
CA ALA A 156 1.39 12.16 -9.42
C ALA A 156 1.55 13.70 -9.40
N ALA A 157 0.55 14.44 -9.90
CA ALA A 157 0.54 15.89 -9.81
C ALA A 157 0.45 16.38 -8.35
N ILE A 158 -0.38 15.73 -7.51
CA ILE A 158 -0.46 16.00 -6.07
C ILE A 158 0.91 15.75 -5.40
N TRP A 159 1.61 14.66 -5.71
CA TRP A 159 2.96 14.40 -5.19
C TRP A 159 3.98 15.42 -5.62
N THR A 160 3.92 15.89 -6.86
CA THR A 160 4.80 16.98 -7.30
C THR A 160 4.58 18.25 -6.48
N ASN A 161 3.33 18.61 -6.20
CA ASN A 161 3.01 19.78 -5.40
C ASN A 161 3.31 19.61 -3.91
N LEU A 162 3.08 18.41 -3.36
CA LEU A 162 3.51 18.05 -2.01
C LEU A 162 5.02 18.21 -1.86
N MET A 163 5.81 17.56 -2.73
CA MET A 163 7.27 17.60 -2.66
C MET A 163 7.82 19.02 -2.85
N ARG A 164 7.28 19.79 -3.80
CA ARG A 164 7.62 21.22 -3.97
C ARG A 164 7.26 22.05 -2.74
N GLY A 165 6.09 21.81 -2.14
CA GLY A 165 5.64 22.48 -0.93
C GLY A 165 6.50 22.18 0.29
N LEU A 166 7.11 20.99 0.35
CA LEU A 166 8.12 20.60 1.34
C LEU A 166 9.52 21.15 1.04
N GLY A 167 9.70 21.88 -0.08
CA GLY A 167 10.96 22.51 -0.48
C GLY A 167 11.85 21.65 -1.38
N TYR A 168 11.41 20.46 -1.79
CA TYR A 168 12.17 19.58 -2.66
C TYR A 168 12.01 19.99 -4.13
N ARG A 169 13.09 20.55 -4.70
CA ARG A 169 13.13 20.97 -6.10
C ARG A 169 13.52 19.84 -7.07
N ARG A 170 14.18 18.82 -6.55
CA ARG A 170 14.57 17.61 -7.28
C ARG A 170 14.44 16.41 -6.33
N PHE A 171 13.72 15.36 -6.73
CA PHE A 171 13.47 14.19 -5.87
C PHE A 171 13.35 12.90 -6.70
N GLY A 172 13.56 11.74 -6.07
CA GLY A 172 13.26 10.44 -6.65
C GLY A 172 11.85 9.99 -6.30
N ALA A 173 11.27 9.13 -7.13
CA ALA A 173 9.98 8.50 -6.85
C ALA A 173 10.12 6.97 -6.82
N GLN A 174 9.52 6.34 -5.83
CA GLN A 174 9.51 4.88 -5.70
C GLN A 174 8.09 4.38 -5.45
N GLY A 175 7.76 3.22 -6.02
CA GLY A 175 6.53 2.53 -5.70
C GLY A 175 6.40 1.14 -6.32
N GLY A 176 5.50 0.36 -5.73
CA GLY A 176 4.96 -0.89 -6.28
C GLY A 176 3.45 -0.74 -6.51
N ASP A 177 2.81 -1.69 -7.19
CA ASP A 177 1.36 -1.68 -7.44
C ASP A 177 0.86 -0.31 -7.98
N TRP A 178 -0.19 0.31 -7.43
CA TRP A 178 -0.63 1.66 -7.82
C TRP A 178 0.46 2.72 -7.64
N GLY A 179 1.31 2.57 -6.62
CA GLY A 179 2.48 3.42 -6.42
C GLY A 179 3.49 3.36 -7.56
N ALA A 180 3.61 2.22 -8.25
CA ALA A 180 4.42 2.11 -9.45
C ALA A 180 3.81 2.89 -10.63
N MET A 181 2.49 2.83 -10.79
CA MET A 181 1.79 3.64 -11.79
C MET A 181 1.94 5.14 -11.51
N VAL A 182 1.74 5.58 -10.27
CA VAL A 182 1.95 6.97 -9.85
C VAL A 182 3.39 7.42 -10.10
N SER A 183 4.37 6.59 -9.72
CA SER A 183 5.79 6.89 -9.95
C SER A 183 6.13 6.97 -11.44
N THR A 184 5.49 6.14 -12.27
CA THR A 184 5.64 6.19 -13.74
C THR A 184 5.11 7.52 -14.30
N TYR A 185 3.93 7.97 -13.86
CA TYR A 185 3.40 9.28 -14.25
C TYR A 185 4.27 10.45 -13.74
N LEU A 186 4.84 10.34 -12.53
CA LEU A 186 5.84 11.28 -12.02
C LEU A 186 7.03 11.40 -12.97
N GLY A 187 7.64 10.27 -13.36
CA GLY A 187 8.76 10.25 -14.30
C GLY A 187 8.39 10.78 -15.69
N ALA A 188 7.21 10.43 -16.21
CA ALA A 188 6.79 10.78 -17.56
C ALA A 188 6.30 12.23 -17.71
N ARG A 189 5.66 12.80 -16.67
CA ARG A 189 4.97 14.11 -16.74
C ARG A 189 5.65 15.22 -15.94
N HIS A 190 6.56 14.88 -15.03
CA HIS A 190 7.21 15.82 -14.12
C HIS A 190 8.75 15.68 -14.11
N ALA A 191 9.34 15.36 -15.28
CA ALA A 191 10.77 15.14 -15.46
C ALA A 191 11.65 16.37 -15.12
N ASP A 192 11.07 17.57 -15.02
CA ASP A 192 11.74 18.79 -14.56
C ASP A 192 12.11 18.73 -13.08
N VAL A 193 11.35 17.99 -12.26
CA VAL A 193 11.57 17.85 -10.81
C VAL A 193 11.84 16.42 -10.35
N VAL A 194 11.51 15.41 -11.16
CA VAL A 194 11.79 14.00 -10.84
C VAL A 194 13.17 13.61 -11.37
N ALA A 195 14.08 13.20 -10.48
CA ALA A 195 15.43 12.77 -10.83
C ALA A 195 15.47 11.38 -11.47
N GLY A 196 14.58 10.51 -11.03
CA GLY A 196 14.51 9.12 -11.44
C GLY A 196 13.35 8.42 -10.75
N ILE A 197 12.95 7.28 -11.31
CA ILE A 197 11.91 6.42 -10.76
C ILE A 197 12.50 5.05 -10.44
N HIS A 198 12.08 4.45 -9.33
CA HIS A 198 12.42 3.09 -8.95
C HIS A 198 11.14 2.28 -8.74
N LEU A 199 10.94 1.23 -9.53
CA LEU A 199 9.72 0.43 -9.50
C LEU A 199 10.05 -0.98 -9.03
N ASN A 200 9.35 -1.47 -7.99
CA ASN A 200 9.44 -2.87 -7.56
C ASN A 200 8.27 -3.73 -8.07
N MET A 201 7.43 -3.15 -8.94
CA MET A 201 6.43 -3.84 -9.75
C MET A 201 6.36 -3.10 -11.08
N VAL A 202 6.69 -3.77 -12.18
CA VAL A 202 6.67 -3.19 -13.52
C VAL A 202 5.52 -3.81 -14.29
N ILE A 203 4.55 -2.98 -14.69
CA ILE A 203 3.47 -3.41 -15.58
C ILE A 203 3.91 -3.09 -17.01
N ALA A 204 4.35 -4.12 -17.73
CA ALA A 204 4.74 -4.02 -19.13
C ALA A 204 3.91 -4.99 -19.98
N PHE A 205 3.52 -4.53 -21.17
CA PHE A 205 2.82 -5.35 -22.16
C PHE A 205 3.73 -5.61 -23.35
N PRO A 206 3.52 -6.73 -24.08
CA PRO A 206 4.29 -7.02 -25.27
C PRO A 206 4.15 -5.87 -26.30
N PRO A 207 5.25 -5.47 -26.98
CA PRO A 207 5.20 -4.41 -27.99
C PRO A 207 4.25 -4.72 -29.15
N ASP A 208 4.16 -6.00 -29.53
CA ASP A 208 3.23 -6.50 -30.53
C ASP A 208 2.22 -7.48 -29.89
N PRO A 209 0.98 -7.05 -29.64
CA PRO A 209 -0.07 -7.93 -29.11
C PRO A 209 -0.42 -9.10 -30.03
N ALA A 210 -0.17 -9.00 -31.33
CA ALA A 210 -0.42 -10.09 -32.28
C ALA A 210 0.64 -11.20 -32.21
N ASN A 211 1.83 -10.88 -31.69
CA ASN A 211 2.90 -11.83 -31.44
C ASN A 211 3.55 -11.56 -30.06
N PRO A 212 2.85 -11.87 -28.96
CA PRO A 212 3.25 -11.46 -27.62
C PRO A 212 4.52 -12.16 -27.10
N VAL A 213 4.98 -13.19 -27.80
CA VAL A 213 6.20 -13.97 -27.47
C VAL A 213 7.39 -13.63 -28.35
N ALA A 214 7.25 -12.66 -29.27
CA ALA A 214 8.31 -12.26 -30.17
C ALA A 214 9.53 -11.76 -29.39
N GLY A 215 10.69 -12.41 -29.61
CA GLY A 215 11.95 -12.01 -28.99
C GLY A 215 12.11 -12.40 -27.51
N LEU A 216 11.15 -13.13 -26.93
CA LEU A 216 11.25 -13.65 -25.58
C LEU A 216 12.08 -14.95 -25.56
N THR A 217 12.88 -15.11 -24.50
CA THR A 217 13.48 -16.38 -24.12
C THR A 217 12.41 -17.36 -23.63
N GLN A 218 12.76 -18.64 -23.51
CA GLN A 218 11.84 -19.65 -22.99
C GLN A 218 11.40 -19.36 -21.54
N GLU A 219 12.30 -18.84 -20.71
CA GLU A 219 12.00 -18.43 -19.34
C GLU A 219 10.98 -17.27 -19.32
N GLU A 220 11.20 -16.24 -20.13
CA GLU A 220 10.27 -15.10 -20.24
C GLU A 220 8.90 -15.50 -20.81
N VAL A 221 8.83 -16.53 -21.68
CA VAL A 221 7.55 -17.10 -22.13
C VAL A 221 6.83 -17.78 -20.97
N VAL A 222 7.53 -18.52 -20.11
CA VAL A 222 6.94 -19.15 -18.91
C VAL A 222 6.44 -18.07 -17.95
N ASP A 223 7.20 -17.00 -17.73
CA ASP A 223 6.77 -15.88 -16.89
C ASP A 223 5.52 -15.18 -17.47
N LEU A 224 5.46 -15.00 -18.79
CA LEU A 224 4.28 -14.47 -19.45
C LEU A 224 3.05 -15.37 -19.24
N MET A 225 3.22 -16.70 -19.28
CA MET A 225 2.13 -17.64 -18.98
C MET A 225 1.66 -17.53 -17.53
N HIS A 226 2.58 -17.40 -16.57
CA HIS A 226 2.23 -17.17 -15.17
C HIS A 226 1.46 -15.86 -14.99
N ALA A 227 1.88 -14.78 -15.66
CA ALA A 227 1.18 -13.51 -15.64
C ALA A 227 -0.24 -13.61 -16.24
N GLN A 228 -0.41 -14.37 -17.33
CA GLN A 228 -1.73 -14.61 -17.94
C GLN A 228 -2.66 -15.40 -17.00
N GLU A 229 -2.16 -16.43 -16.34
CA GLU A 229 -2.96 -17.20 -15.38
C GLU A 229 -3.35 -16.33 -14.18
N PHE A 230 -2.42 -15.52 -13.66
CA PHE A 230 -2.73 -14.54 -12.62
C PHE A 230 -3.82 -13.56 -13.06
N LEU A 231 -3.73 -13.00 -14.27
CA LEU A 231 -4.74 -12.08 -14.80
C LEU A 231 -6.12 -12.73 -14.92
N LYS A 232 -6.17 -14.03 -15.20
CA LYS A 232 -7.40 -14.81 -15.33
C LYS A 232 -8.04 -15.11 -13.97
N GLU A 233 -7.26 -15.55 -12.99
CA GLU A 233 -7.77 -16.07 -11.71
C GLU A 233 -7.81 -14.99 -10.60
N GLU A 234 -6.85 -14.06 -10.56
CA GLU A 234 -6.63 -13.18 -9.40
C GLU A 234 -7.15 -11.75 -9.55
N THR A 235 -7.76 -11.39 -10.69
CA THR A 235 -8.25 -10.01 -10.97
C THR A 235 -9.70 -9.76 -10.59
N GLY A 236 -10.36 -10.73 -9.92
CA GLY A 236 -11.76 -10.59 -9.48
C GLY A 236 -11.99 -9.34 -8.63
N TYR A 237 -11.10 -9.08 -7.66
CA TYR A 237 -11.15 -7.90 -6.80
C TYR A 237 -11.11 -6.59 -7.62
N GLN A 238 -10.23 -6.54 -8.63
CA GLN A 238 -10.01 -5.36 -9.46
C GLN A 238 -11.24 -5.08 -10.32
N ARG A 239 -11.87 -6.12 -10.87
CA ARG A 239 -13.09 -5.97 -11.69
C ARG A 239 -14.25 -5.39 -10.88
N ILE A 240 -14.50 -5.89 -9.68
CA ILE A 240 -15.60 -5.35 -8.84
C ILE A 240 -15.30 -3.93 -8.34
N GLN A 241 -14.06 -3.65 -7.93
CA GLN A 241 -13.63 -2.32 -7.51
C GLN A 241 -13.63 -1.31 -8.66
N GLY A 242 -13.27 -1.73 -9.87
CA GLY A 242 -13.24 -0.87 -11.05
C GLY A 242 -14.61 -0.54 -11.64
N THR A 243 -15.67 -1.26 -11.25
CA THR A 243 -17.00 -1.11 -11.88
C THR A 243 -18.10 -0.71 -10.90
N LYS A 244 -18.11 -1.25 -9.68
CA LYS A 244 -19.14 -1.01 -8.65
C LYS A 244 -18.51 -0.85 -7.25
N PRO A 245 -17.53 0.07 -7.07
CA PRO A 245 -16.79 0.20 -5.81
C PRO A 245 -17.69 0.55 -4.62
N GLN A 246 -18.72 1.39 -4.83
CA GLN A 246 -19.66 1.77 -3.77
C GLN A 246 -20.44 0.56 -3.24
N THR A 247 -20.86 -0.36 -4.11
CA THR A 247 -21.59 -1.58 -3.73
C THR A 247 -20.74 -2.47 -2.83
N LEU A 248 -19.49 -2.74 -3.23
CA LEU A 248 -18.54 -3.49 -2.41
C LEU A 248 -18.22 -2.75 -1.11
N GLY A 249 -18.08 -1.43 -1.18
CA GLY A 249 -17.75 -0.57 -0.06
C GLY A 249 -18.71 -0.69 1.11
N TYR A 250 -20.02 -0.84 0.88
CA TYR A 250 -20.98 -1.06 1.97
C TYR A 250 -20.68 -2.32 2.79
N ALA A 251 -20.38 -3.44 2.12
CA ALA A 251 -20.09 -4.70 2.79
C ALA A 251 -18.76 -4.66 3.56
N LEU A 252 -17.71 -4.11 2.93
CA LEU A 252 -16.39 -4.01 3.53
C LEU A 252 -16.33 -2.98 4.67
N ASN A 253 -17.15 -1.93 4.62
CA ASN A 253 -17.23 -0.91 5.67
C ASN A 253 -17.98 -1.40 6.92
N ASP A 254 -18.98 -2.28 6.77
CA ASP A 254 -19.77 -2.76 7.89
C ASP A 254 -19.14 -3.96 8.63
N SER A 255 -18.46 -4.85 7.89
CA SER A 255 -17.95 -6.11 8.43
C SER A 255 -16.42 -6.13 8.53
N PRO A 256 -15.83 -6.01 9.73
CA PRO A 256 -14.37 -6.07 9.89
C PRO A 256 -13.81 -7.45 9.53
N ALA A 257 -14.54 -8.54 9.81
CA ALA A 257 -14.13 -9.87 9.37
C ALA A 257 -14.20 -10.04 7.84
N GLY A 258 -15.19 -9.41 7.20
CA GLY A 258 -15.29 -9.35 5.74
C GLY A 258 -14.12 -8.58 5.12
N LEU A 259 -13.76 -7.43 5.71
CA LEU A 259 -12.59 -6.65 5.30
C LEU A 259 -11.28 -7.43 5.51
N ALA A 260 -11.11 -8.09 6.66
CA ALA A 260 -9.94 -8.92 6.93
C ALA A 260 -9.79 -10.05 5.91
N ALA A 261 -10.89 -10.74 5.57
CA ALA A 261 -10.89 -11.77 4.53
C ALA A 261 -10.43 -11.21 3.17
N TRP A 262 -11.04 -10.08 2.76
CA TRP A 262 -10.74 -9.43 1.49
C TRP A 262 -9.26 -9.02 1.35
N ILE A 263 -8.63 -8.59 2.44
CA ILE A 263 -7.24 -8.14 2.43
C ILE A 263 -6.27 -9.30 2.60
N VAL A 264 -6.47 -10.19 3.59
CA VAL A 264 -5.46 -11.20 3.95
C VAL A 264 -5.24 -12.24 2.86
N GLU A 265 -6.23 -12.46 2.00
CA GLU A 265 -6.06 -13.30 0.83
C GLU A 265 -4.95 -12.77 -0.09
N LYS A 266 -4.86 -11.45 -0.28
CA LYS A 266 -3.79 -10.84 -1.09
C LYS A 266 -2.42 -10.92 -0.40
N PHE A 267 -2.37 -10.80 0.93
CA PHE A 267 -1.13 -11.04 1.68
C PHE A 267 -0.61 -12.46 1.49
N ARG A 268 -1.50 -13.46 1.43
CA ARG A 268 -1.11 -14.83 1.10
C ARG A 268 -0.66 -14.95 -0.36
N THR A 269 -1.51 -14.55 -1.29
CA THR A 269 -1.36 -14.87 -2.71
C THR A 269 -0.24 -14.07 -3.37
N TRP A 270 0.01 -12.84 -2.94
CA TRP A 270 0.98 -11.92 -3.59
C TRP A 270 2.32 -11.84 -2.88
N SER A 271 2.51 -12.59 -1.80
CA SER A 271 3.75 -12.59 -1.04
C SER A 271 4.44 -13.93 -1.11
N ASP A 272 5.76 -13.91 -1.00
CA ASP A 272 6.63 -15.09 -0.97
C ASP A 272 6.51 -15.88 0.35
N CYS A 273 5.29 -16.33 0.67
CA CYS A 273 4.97 -16.98 1.94
C CYS A 273 4.71 -18.49 1.80
N ASP A 274 4.96 -19.07 0.62
CA ASP A 274 4.69 -20.49 0.30
C ASP A 274 3.27 -20.95 0.64
N GLY A 275 2.31 -20.02 0.62
CA GLY A 275 0.92 -20.26 0.99
C GLY A 275 0.62 -20.25 2.49
N GLU A 276 1.61 -20.02 3.35
CA GLU A 276 1.52 -19.84 4.81
C GLU A 276 1.83 -18.37 5.17
N VAL A 277 0.79 -17.54 5.34
CA VAL A 277 0.89 -16.08 5.57
C VAL A 277 1.92 -15.72 6.65
N GLU A 278 1.92 -16.47 7.75
CA GLU A 278 2.77 -16.23 8.91
C GLU A 278 4.27 -16.46 8.69
N ARG A 279 4.70 -17.06 7.58
CA ARG A 279 6.12 -17.12 7.21
C ARG A 279 6.69 -15.74 6.89
N ARG A 280 5.85 -14.81 6.44
CA ARG A 280 6.26 -13.45 6.06
C ARG A 280 5.66 -12.37 6.94
N PHE A 281 4.46 -12.59 7.47
CA PHE A 281 3.74 -11.58 8.24
C PHE A 281 3.34 -12.08 9.61
N THR A 282 3.76 -11.38 10.66
CA THR A 282 3.21 -11.59 12.00
C THR A 282 1.73 -11.21 12.01
N LYS A 283 0.97 -11.77 12.97
CA LYS A 283 -0.39 -11.29 13.25
C LYS A 283 -0.42 -9.90 13.94
N ASP A 284 0.74 -9.41 14.38
CA ASP A 284 1.01 -8.07 14.96
C ASP A 284 1.48 -7.04 13.94
#